data_AF-U4KZH3-F1
#
_entry.id   AF-U4KZH3-F1
#
_cell.length_a   1.000
_cell.length_b   1.000
_cell.length_c   1.000
_cell.angle_alpha   90.00
_cell.angle_beta   90.00
_cell.angle_gamma   90.00
#
_symmetry.space_group_name_H-M   'P 1'
#
loop_
_entity.id
_entity.type
_entity.pdbx_description
1 polymer ?
#
loop_
_entity_poly.entity_id
_entity_poly.type
_entity_poly.pdbx_seq_one_letter_code
_entity_poly.pdbx_strand_id
1 'polypeptide(L)'
;MGLTIKLAGEVRAKSKDKEFEKLLQWISPSEPNKRHDDIKHRRMDNTGDCFLKDEKFEKWYDIQGLEKDSSPLFVCSGIPGAGKSVMSSLVIDEISKELFTGGNSCLAYVHCDYKDQGQQTARNLIGVMLK
;
A
#
# COMPACT_ATOMS: atom_id res chain seq x y z
N MET A 1 22.11 19.18 -33.62
CA MET A 1 22.36 19.43 -32.18
C MET A 1 21.21 19.04 -31.25
N GLY A 2 19.93 19.23 -31.63
CA GLY A 2 18.79 18.91 -30.74
C GLY A 2 18.57 17.43 -30.41
N LEU A 3 18.91 16.51 -31.31
CA LEU A 3 18.76 15.05 -31.09
C LEU A 3 19.72 14.50 -30.02
N THR A 4 20.97 14.97 -30.00
CA THR A 4 22.00 14.52 -29.06
C THR A 4 21.70 14.97 -27.62
N ILE A 5 21.16 16.18 -27.45
CA ILE A 5 20.75 16.70 -26.13
C ILE A 5 19.56 15.91 -25.58
N LYS A 6 18.59 15.56 -26.45
CA LYS A 6 17.42 14.76 -26.06
C LYS A 6 17.82 13.35 -25.64
N LEU A 7 18.71 12.71 -26.40
CA LEU A 7 19.24 11.37 -26.08
C LEU A 7 20.04 11.38 -24.76
N ALA A 8 20.87 12.39 -24.53
CA ALA A 8 21.62 12.54 -23.28
C ALA A 8 20.68 12.77 -22.08
N GLY A 9 19.59 13.52 -22.26
CA GLY A 9 18.54 13.69 -21.26
C GLY A 9 17.83 12.36 -20.92
N GLU A 10 17.44 11.59 -21.93
CA GLU A 10 16.79 10.27 -21.77
C GLU A 10 17.71 9.24 -21.12
N VAL A 11 18.99 9.20 -21.51
CA VAL A 11 20.00 8.32 -20.90
C VAL A 11 20.25 8.69 -19.44
N ARG A 12 20.31 9.98 -19.11
CA ARG A 12 20.51 10.46 -17.75
C ARG A 12 19.29 10.21 -16.85
N ALA A 13 18.08 10.34 -17.39
CA ALA A 13 16.84 9.97 -16.70
C ALA A 13 16.83 8.47 -16.39
N LYS A 14 17.02 7.62 -17.40
CA LYS A 14 17.11 6.15 -17.22
C LYS A 14 18.20 5.71 -16.24
N SER A 15 19.34 6.41 -16.20
CA SER A 15 20.40 6.12 -15.25
C SER A 15 20.02 6.46 -13.81
N LYS A 16 19.26 7.53 -13.59
CA LYS A 16 18.76 7.90 -12.26
C LYS A 16 17.70 6.90 -11.77
N ASP A 17 16.83 6.45 -12.67
CA ASP A 17 15.79 5.47 -12.35
C ASP A 17 16.39 4.15 -11.86
N LYS A 18 17.44 3.65 -12.54
CA LYS A 18 18.15 2.42 -12.12
C LYS A 18 18.82 2.53 -10.76
N GLU A 19 19.42 3.67 -10.44
CA GLU A 19 20.06 3.87 -9.13
C GLU A 19 19.00 3.96 -8.02
N PHE A 20 17.86 4.59 -8.31
CA PHE A 20 16.73 4.63 -7.39
C PHE A 20 16.11 3.24 -7.16
N GLU A 21 15.94 2.44 -8.21
CA GLU A 21 15.48 1.05 -8.10
C GLU A 21 16.42 0.20 -7.23
N LYS A 22 17.74 0.33 -7.40
CA LYS A 22 18.72 -0.35 -6.54
C LYS A 22 18.61 0.08 -5.09
N LEU A 23 18.40 1.38 -4.83
CA LEU A 23 18.19 1.89 -3.48
C LEU A 23 16.93 1.28 -2.85
N LEU A 24 15.81 1.26 -3.57
CA LEU A 24 14.57 0.65 -3.07
C LEU A 24 14.78 -0.85 -2.79
N GLN A 25 15.43 -1.59 -3.69
CA GLN A 25 15.76 -3.00 -3.47
C GLN A 25 16.67 -3.21 -2.25
N TRP A 26 17.61 -2.31 -2.00
CA TRP A 26 18.48 -2.37 -0.82
C TRP A 26 17.73 -2.06 0.49
N ILE A 27 16.77 -1.13 0.47
CA ILE A 27 15.94 -0.80 1.64
C ILE A 27 15.09 -2.01 2.05
N SER A 28 14.45 -2.66 1.08
CA SER A 28 13.73 -3.91 1.31
C SER A 28 13.61 -4.72 0.02
N PRO A 29 13.72 -6.05 0.05
CA PRO A 29 13.43 -6.87 -1.13
C PRO A 29 11.92 -6.97 -1.44
N SER A 30 11.05 -6.64 -0.47
CA SER A 30 9.60 -6.79 -0.62
C SER A 30 8.98 -5.71 -1.50
N GLU A 31 8.01 -6.11 -2.32
CA GLU A 31 7.25 -5.22 -3.21
C GLU A 31 5.76 -5.21 -2.78
N PRO A 32 5.35 -4.29 -1.90
CA PRO A 32 3.99 -4.30 -1.32
C PRO A 32 2.90 -4.14 -2.40
N ASN A 33 3.18 -3.32 -3.42
CA ASN A 33 2.25 -3.00 -4.49
C ASN A 33 1.89 -4.25 -5.31
N LYS A 34 2.86 -5.11 -5.67
CA LYS A 34 2.57 -6.32 -6.45
C LYS A 34 1.56 -7.22 -5.75
N ARG A 35 1.73 -7.40 -4.43
CA ARG A 35 0.82 -8.23 -3.64
C ARG A 35 -0.56 -7.60 -3.50
N HIS A 36 -0.60 -6.28 -3.27
CA HIS A 36 -1.86 -5.57 -3.22
C HIS A 36 -2.60 -5.67 -4.56
N ASP A 37 -1.90 -5.46 -5.67
CA ASP A 37 -2.43 -5.59 -7.02
C ASP A 37 -2.97 -7.00 -7.27
N ASP A 38 -2.24 -8.06 -6.91
CA ASP A 38 -2.72 -9.44 -7.05
C ASP A 38 -4.03 -9.70 -6.30
N ILE A 39 -4.19 -9.14 -5.10
CA ILE A 39 -5.41 -9.26 -4.30
C ILE A 39 -6.54 -8.45 -4.95
N LYS A 40 -6.23 -7.22 -5.37
CA LYS A 40 -7.17 -6.29 -6.01
C LYS A 40 -7.73 -6.85 -7.31
N HIS A 41 -6.88 -7.42 -8.18
CA HIS A 41 -7.31 -8.03 -9.44
C HIS A 41 -8.20 -9.26 -9.25
N ARG A 42 -8.13 -9.92 -8.09
CA ARG A 42 -9.00 -11.08 -7.76
C ARG A 42 -10.30 -10.66 -7.08
N ARG A 43 -10.42 -9.40 -6.64
CA ARG A 43 -11.63 -8.88 -6.00
C ARG A 43 -12.68 -8.63 -7.08
N MET A 44 -13.86 -9.22 -6.92
CA MET A 44 -15.00 -8.90 -7.79
C MET A 44 -15.51 -7.50 -7.49
N ASP A 45 -16.01 -6.81 -8.52
CA ASP A 45 -16.59 -5.48 -8.39
C ASP A 45 -17.67 -5.44 -7.30
N ASN A 46 -17.71 -4.33 -6.55
CA ASN A 46 -18.64 -4.07 -5.44
C ASN A 46 -18.52 -5.05 -4.24
N THR A 47 -17.51 -5.93 -4.23
CA THR A 47 -17.25 -6.80 -3.08
C THR A 47 -16.74 -5.97 -1.91
N GLY A 48 -17.49 -5.96 -0.81
CA GLY A 48 -17.14 -5.24 0.42
C GLY A 48 -17.77 -3.85 0.54
N ASP A 49 -18.63 -3.44 -0.39
CA ASP A 49 -19.35 -2.17 -0.28
C ASP A 49 -20.21 -2.09 0.98
N CYS A 50 -20.83 -3.20 1.39
CA CYS A 50 -21.57 -3.28 2.64
C CYS A 50 -20.66 -3.15 3.87
N PHE A 51 -19.40 -3.58 3.76
CA PHE A 51 -18.41 -3.46 4.81
C PHE A 51 -17.96 -2.01 4.98
N LEU A 52 -17.75 -1.27 3.88
CA LEU A 52 -17.39 0.15 3.93
C LEU A 52 -18.51 1.04 4.50
N LYS A 53 -19.76 0.58 4.44
CA LYS A 53 -20.95 1.23 5.00
C LYS A 53 -21.32 0.73 6.40
N ASP A 54 -20.52 -0.17 6.97
CA ASP A 54 -20.76 -0.67 8.32
C ASP A 54 -20.40 0.42 9.34
N GLU A 55 -21.30 0.66 10.30
CA GLU A 55 -21.14 1.72 11.30
C GLU A 55 -19.84 1.56 12.12
N LYS A 56 -19.36 0.33 12.36
CA LYS A 56 -18.10 0.11 13.07
C LYS A 56 -16.90 0.49 12.21
N PHE A 57 -16.98 0.24 10.91
CA PHE A 57 -15.94 0.65 9.98
C PHE A 57 -15.89 2.16 9.87
N GLU A 58 -17.03 2.83 9.63
CA GLU A 58 -17.09 4.30 9.52
C GLU A 58 -16.53 5.00 10.77
N LYS A 59 -16.89 4.52 11.97
CA LYS A 59 -16.34 5.05 13.23
C LYS A 59 -14.84 4.85 13.38
N TRP A 60 -14.31 3.72 12.90
CA TRP A 60 -12.86 3.48 12.91
C TRP A 60 -12.14 4.33 11.86
N TYR A 61 -12.80 4.55 10.72
CA TYR A 61 -12.26 5.26 9.56
C TYR A 61 -12.26 6.79 9.72
N ASP A 62 -13.05 7.34 10.64
CA ASP A 62 -13.08 8.79 10.91
C ASP A 62 -11.76 9.29 11.53
N ILE A 63 -10.74 9.43 10.67
CA ILE A 63 -9.38 9.84 11.03
C ILE A 63 -9.35 11.30 11.54
N GLN A 64 -10.34 12.11 11.17
CA GLN A 64 -10.42 13.51 11.59
C GLN A 64 -11.03 13.68 12.99
N GLY A 65 -11.90 12.75 13.40
CA GLY A 65 -12.48 12.69 14.74
C GLY A 65 -11.56 12.06 15.80
N LEU A 66 -10.42 11.50 15.40
CA LEU A 66 -9.47 10.87 16.30
C LEU A 66 -8.75 11.89 17.19
N GLU A 67 -8.63 11.58 18.48
CA GLU A 67 -7.73 12.32 19.37
C GLU A 67 -6.29 12.23 18.84
N LYS A 68 -5.51 13.31 19.02
CA LYS A 68 -4.16 13.48 18.46
C LYS A 68 -3.18 12.32 18.77
N ASP A 69 -3.43 11.54 19.82
CA ASP A 69 -2.61 10.43 20.27
C ASP A 69 -3.30 9.05 20.15
N SER A 70 -4.43 8.98 19.45
CA SER A 70 -5.15 7.72 19.27
C SER A 70 -4.56 6.89 18.11
N SER A 71 -4.50 5.57 18.31
CA SER A 71 -4.04 4.59 17.31
C SER A 71 -5.16 3.58 17.08
N PRO A 72 -6.12 3.87 16.18
CA PRO A 72 -7.31 3.05 16.02
C PRO A 72 -6.96 1.69 15.39
N LEU A 73 -7.40 0.61 16.03
CA LEU A 73 -7.19 -0.76 15.54
C LEU A 73 -8.52 -1.37 15.07
N PHE A 74 -8.55 -1.84 13.82
CA PHE A 74 -9.67 -2.60 13.28
C PHE A 74 -9.28 -4.05 13.03
N VAL A 75 -10.09 -4.98 13.54
CA VAL A 75 -9.79 -6.42 13.48
C VAL A 75 -10.88 -7.15 12.70
N CYS A 76 -10.49 -7.77 11.58
CA CYS A 76 -11.34 -8.66 10.80
C CYS A 76 -11.06 -10.12 11.17
N SER A 77 -11.94 -10.74 11.95
CA SER A 77 -11.86 -12.15 12.33
C SER A 77 -12.75 -13.02 11.45
N GLY A 78 -12.29 -14.23 11.12
CA GLY A 78 -13.08 -15.18 10.34
C GLY A 78 -12.28 -16.38 9.85
N ILE A 79 -12.97 -17.38 9.30
CA ILE A 79 -12.36 -18.62 8.79
C ILE A 79 -11.40 -18.34 7.60
N PRO A 80 -10.43 -19.25 7.32
CA PRO A 80 -9.65 -19.18 6.09
C PRO A 80 -10.56 -19.10 4.85
N GLY A 81 -10.20 -18.27 3.89
CA GLY A 81 -11.02 -18.06 2.67
C GLY A 81 -12.18 -17.07 2.81
N ALA A 82 -12.52 -16.58 4.01
CA ALA A 82 -13.60 -15.62 4.22
C ALA A 82 -13.40 -14.21 3.61
N GLY A 83 -12.35 -14.00 2.81
CA GLY A 83 -12.12 -12.71 2.13
C GLY A 83 -11.44 -11.62 2.97
N LYS A 84 -10.87 -11.93 4.14
CA LYS A 84 -10.18 -10.94 5.01
C LYS A 84 -9.15 -10.08 4.27
N SER A 85 -8.27 -10.70 3.46
CA SER A 85 -7.28 -9.98 2.67
C SER A 85 -7.89 -9.13 1.55
N VAL A 86 -9.03 -9.54 1.01
CA VAL A 86 -9.78 -8.76 0.02
C VAL A 86 -10.34 -7.50 0.68
N MET A 87 -10.87 -7.62 1.90
CA MET A 87 -11.33 -6.46 2.68
C MET A 87 -10.18 -5.53 3.05
N SER A 88 -9.01 -6.04 3.48
CA SER A 88 -7.87 -5.16 3.77
C SER A 88 -7.36 -4.41 2.53
N SER A 89 -7.34 -5.06 1.36
CA SER A 89 -7.05 -4.39 0.09
C SER A 89 -8.09 -3.33 -0.27
N LEU A 90 -9.38 -3.57 0.00
CA LEU A 90 -10.45 -2.59 -0.23
C LEU A 90 -10.26 -1.34 0.64
N VAL A 91 -9.94 -1.52 1.93
CA VAL A 91 -9.68 -0.40 2.85
C VAL A 91 -8.48 0.43 2.39
N ILE A 92 -7.40 -0.20 1.98
CA ILE A 92 -6.21 0.50 1.44
C ILE A 92 -6.58 1.34 0.21
N ASP A 93 -7.38 0.77 -0.71
CA ASP A 93 -7.84 1.50 -1.90
C ASP A 93 -8.71 2.72 -1.52
N GLU A 94 -9.58 2.58 -0.51
CA GLU A 94 -10.45 3.68 -0.06
C GLU A 94 -9.65 4.82 0.57
N ILE A 95 -8.73 4.52 1.50
CA ILE A 95 -7.81 5.50 2.08
C ILE A 95 -6.99 6.19 0.99
N SER A 96 -6.52 5.41 0.02
CA SER A 96 -5.72 5.95 -1.08
C SER A 96 -6.50 6.96 -1.92
N LYS A 97 -7.79 6.72 -2.21
CA LYS A 97 -8.63 7.65 -2.99
C LYS A 97 -8.75 9.00 -2.29
N GLU A 98 -9.01 9.01 -0.98
CA GLU A 98 -9.16 10.26 -0.23
C GLU A 98 -7.87 11.07 -0.20
N LEU A 99 -6.72 10.41 -0.02
CA LEU A 99 -5.41 11.08 -0.01
C LEU A 99 -5.08 11.76 -1.34
N PHE A 100 -5.48 11.18 -2.47
CA PHE A 100 -5.31 11.82 -3.79
C PHE A 100 -6.14 13.09 -3.97
N THR A 101 -7.19 13.30 -3.17
CA THR A 101 -8.16 14.39 -3.38
C THR A 101 -7.89 15.66 -2.57
N GLY A 102 -7.01 15.66 -1.56
CA GLY A 102 -6.91 16.85 -0.70
C GLY A 102 -5.82 16.97 0.37
N GLY A 103 -4.73 16.18 0.37
CA GLY A 103 -3.77 16.22 1.49
C GLY A 103 -2.29 16.13 1.15
N ASN A 104 -1.45 16.60 2.08
CA ASN A 104 0.02 16.42 2.09
C ASN A 104 0.43 15.16 2.87
N SER A 105 -0.46 14.16 2.92
CA SER A 105 -0.33 12.93 3.70
C SER A 105 0.00 11.75 2.77
N CYS A 106 0.85 10.84 3.23
CA CYS A 106 1.20 9.61 2.49
C CYS A 106 0.58 8.37 3.14
N LEU A 107 0.31 7.35 2.33
CA LEU A 107 -0.13 6.04 2.80
C LEU A 107 1.01 5.03 2.64
N ALA A 108 1.43 4.44 3.75
CA ALA A 108 2.30 3.27 3.77
C ALA A 108 1.51 2.06 4.28
N TYR A 109 1.64 0.92 3.60
CA TYR A 109 0.97 -0.32 4.01
C TYR A 109 1.86 -1.53 3.70
N VAL A 110 1.60 -2.63 4.40
CA VAL A 110 2.26 -3.91 4.15
C VAL A 110 1.26 -5.05 4.32
N HIS A 111 1.31 -6.02 3.41
CA HIS A 111 0.57 -7.27 3.52
C HIS A 111 1.49 -8.34 4.09
N CYS A 112 1.25 -8.76 5.33
CA CYS A 112 1.95 -9.89 5.92
C CYS A 112 1.40 -11.21 5.37
N ASP A 113 2.30 -12.11 5.00
CA ASP A 113 2.04 -13.43 4.43
C ASP A 113 2.72 -14.48 5.28
N TYR A 114 1.91 -15.35 5.88
CA TYR A 114 2.42 -16.48 6.65
C TYR A 114 3.31 -17.43 5.84
N LYS A 115 3.21 -17.42 4.50
CA LYS A 115 4.08 -18.23 3.63
C LYS A 115 5.47 -17.62 3.41
N ASP A 116 5.65 -16.34 3.72
CA ASP A 116 6.88 -15.57 3.42
C ASP A 116 7.59 -15.09 4.70
N GLN A 117 7.48 -15.88 5.78
CA GLN A 117 8.05 -15.54 7.09
C GLN A 117 9.56 -15.27 7.05
N GLY A 118 10.29 -15.92 6.14
CA GLY A 118 11.73 -15.71 5.98
C GLY A 118 12.10 -14.31 5.50
N GLN A 119 11.24 -13.66 4.69
CA GLN A 119 11.47 -12.31 4.20
C GLN A 119 10.78 -11.24 5.06
N GLN A 120 9.80 -11.61 5.89
CA GLN A 120 9.03 -10.68 6.73
C GLN A 120 9.72 -10.39 8.07
N THR A 121 11.00 -10.03 8.00
CA THR A 121 11.74 -9.52 9.15
C THR A 121 11.30 -8.09 9.49
N ALA A 122 11.44 -7.67 10.75
CA ALA A 122 11.13 -6.30 11.16
C ALA A 122 11.84 -5.24 10.29
N ARG A 123 13.11 -5.50 9.93
CA ARG A 123 13.88 -4.66 9.01
C ARG A 123 13.19 -4.51 7.66
N ASN A 124 12.78 -5.60 7.04
CA ASN A 124 12.18 -5.59 5.71
C ASN A 124 10.78 -4.94 5.73
N LEU A 125 9.99 -5.17 6.79
CA LEU A 125 8.67 -4.56 6.96
C LEU A 125 8.75 -3.03 7.14
N ILE A 126 9.68 -2.55 7.97
CA ILE A 126 9.94 -1.11 8.12
C ILE A 126 10.49 -0.55 6.80
N GLY A 127 11.39 -1.27 6.14
CA GLY A 127 11.91 -0.88 4.83
C GLY A 127 10.81 -0.72 3.78
N VAL A 128 9.79 -1.57 3.78
CA VAL A 128 8.61 -1.42 2.91
C VAL A 128 7.88 -0.10 3.14
N MET A 129 7.79 0.38 4.38
CA MET A 129 7.11 1.65 4.70
C MET A 129 7.91 2.89 4.27
N LEU A 130 9.20 2.72 3.98
CA LEU A 130 10.11 3.80 3.54
C LEU A 130 10.26 3.87 2.02
N LYS A 131 9.70 2.90 1.30
CA LYS A 131 9.63 2.90 -0.17
C LYS A 131 8.49 3.77 -0.66
#